data_AF-A0A9E8ZB08-F1
#
_entry.id   AF-A0A9E8ZB08-F1
#
_cell.length_a   1.000
_cell.length_b   1.000
_cell.length_c   1.000
_cell.angle_alpha   90.00
_cell.angle_beta   90.00
_cell.angle_gamma   90.00
#
_symmetry.space_group_name_H-M   'P 1'
#
loop_
_entity.id
_entity.type
_entity.pdbx_description
1 polymer ?
#
loop_
_entity_poly.entity_id
_entity_poly.type
_entity_poly.pdbx_seq_one_letter_code
_entity_poly.pdbx_strand_id
1 'polypeptide(L)' 'MTYRERITPWVVVRLLPNMQRVVIGRFHRRSDAEGHLRFLRQQIPDETFAIIFDCPPSNL' A
#
# COMPACT_ATOMS: atom_id res chain seq x y z
N MET A 1 14.77 -13.73 -4.91
CA MET A 1 14.29 -12.38 -4.55
C MET A 1 15.29 -11.37 -5.08
N THR A 2 14.95 -10.72 -6.19
CA THR A 2 15.86 -9.82 -6.91
C THR A 2 15.72 -8.42 -6.31
N TYR A 3 16.83 -7.75 -6.03
CA TYR A 3 16.98 -6.44 -5.39
C TYR A 3 15.94 -5.35 -5.77
N ARG A 4 15.33 -5.45 -6.96
CA ARG A 4 14.31 -4.54 -7.49
C ARG A 4 12.95 -4.56 -6.75
N GLU A 5 12.63 -5.61 -6.01
CA GLU A 5 11.36 -5.68 -5.24
C GLU A 5 11.36 -4.78 -3.97
N ARG A 6 12.50 -4.14 -3.66
CA ARG A 6 12.74 -3.44 -2.38
C ARG A 6 12.54 -1.92 -2.42
N ILE A 7 12.16 -1.32 -3.56
CA ILE A 7 12.17 0.14 -3.75
C ILE A 7 10.73 0.73 -3.82
N THR A 8 9.72 -0.06 -3.47
CA THR A 8 8.32 0.42 -3.42
C THR A 8 7.85 0.54 -1.96
N PRO A 9 8.29 1.56 -1.21
CA PRO A 9 8.00 1.64 0.22
C PRO A 9 6.54 2.05 0.49
N TRP A 10 5.81 2.54 -0.51
CA TRP A 10 4.42 2.96 -0.33
C TRP A 10 3.48 1.81 -0.71
N VAL A 11 2.72 1.30 0.24
CA VAL A 11 1.85 0.14 0.07
C VAL A 11 0.41 0.55 0.30
N VAL A 12 -0.46 0.35 -0.68
CA VAL A 12 -1.91 0.49 -0.49
C VAL A 12 -2.45 -0.84 -0.01
N VAL A 13 -3.18 -0.82 1.11
CA VAL A 13 -3.83 -2.00 1.68
C VAL A 13 -5.33 -1.80 1.82
N ARG A 14 -6.07 -2.91 1.74
CA ARG A 14 -7.44 -3.01 2.23
C ARG A 14 -7.41 -3.50 3.68
N LEU A 15 -8.16 -2.83 4.53
CA LEU A 15 -8.37 -3.22 5.93
C LEU A 15 -9.59 -4.13 6.00
N LEU A 16 -9.44 -5.26 6.68
CA LEU A 16 -10.49 -6.24 6.91
C LEU A 16 -10.83 -6.30 8.40
N PRO A 17 -11.95 -6.94 8.79
CA PRO A 17 -12.25 -7.22 10.18
C PRO A 17 -11.09 -7.93 10.90
N ASN A 18 -11.08 -7.85 12.23
CA ASN A 18 -10.06 -8.47 13.08
C ASN A 18 -8.63 -7.96 12.78
N MET A 19 -8.50 -6.69 12.39
CA MET A 19 -7.21 -6.04 12.09
C MET A 19 -6.41 -6.74 10.98
N GLN A 20 -7.07 -7.49 10.11
CA GLN A 20 -6.42 -8.11 8.97
C GLN A 20 -6.18 -7.07 7.86
N ARG A 21 -5.13 -7.29 7.06
CA ARG A 21 -4.76 -6.41 5.95
C ARG A 21 -4.38 -7.21 4.72
N VAL A 22 -4.82 -6.73 3.55
CA VAL A 22 -4.47 -7.30 2.25
C VAL A 22 -3.76 -6.25 1.42
N VAL A 23 -2.60 -6.60 0.86
CA VAL A 23 -1.85 -5.70 -0.04
C VAL A 23 -2.57 -5.63 -1.38
N ILE A 24 -2.94 -4.41 -1.79
CA ILE A 24 -3.59 -4.13 -3.07
C ILE A 24 -2.55 -3.69 -4.10
N GLY A 25 -1.53 -2.93 -3.68
CA GLY A 25 -0.48 -2.50 -4.57
C GLY A 25 0.71 -1.88 -3.83
N ARG A 26 1.87 -1.88 -4.49
CA ARG A 26 3.10 -1.25 -4.01
C ARG A 26 3.56 -0.20 -5.01
N PHE A 27 4.01 0.94 -4.50
CA PHE A 27 4.34 2.13 -5.27
C PHE A 27 5.69 2.70 -4.85
N HIS A 28 6.45 3.18 -5.83
CA HIS A 28 7.73 3.85 -5.59
C HIS A 28 7.52 5.25 -4.99
N ARG A 29 6.49 5.97 -5.46
CA ARG A 29 6.18 7.33 -5.02
C ARG A 29 4.89 7.35 -4.20
N ARG A 30 4.85 8.23 -3.19
CA ARG A 30 3.67 8.44 -2.35
C ARG A 30 2.48 8.95 -3.17
N SER A 31 2.72 9.89 -4.09
CA SER A 31 1.68 10.48 -4.94
C SER A 31 0.92 9.44 -5.76
N ASP A 32 1.62 8.42 -6.25
CA ASP A 32 1.02 7.36 -7.05
C ASP A 32 0.11 6.48 -6.18
N ALA A 33 0.57 6.17 -4.95
CA ALA A 33 -0.23 5.46 -3.96
C ALA A 33 -1.48 6.28 -3.54
N GLU A 34 -1.35 7.60 -3.37
CA GLU A 34 -2.45 8.50 -3.03
C GLU A 34 -3.49 8.59 -4.15
N GLY A 35 -3.04 8.70 -5.40
CA GLY A 35 -3.92 8.67 -6.57
C GLY A 35 -4.70 7.36 -6.65
N HIS A 36 -4.02 6.23 -6.44
CA HIS A 36 -4.64 4.91 -6.43
C HIS A 36 -5.63 4.75 -5.27
N LEU A 37 -5.27 5.20 -4.07
CA LEU A 37 -6.14 5.20 -2.90
C LEU A 37 -7.43 6.01 -3.14
N ARG A 38 -7.31 7.20 -3.76
CA ARG A 38 -8.45 8.04 -4.10
C ARG A 38 -9.39 7.34 -5.08
N PHE A 39 -8.85 6.70 -6.11
CA PHE A 39 -9.62 5.90 -7.05
C PHE A 39 -10.38 4.76 -6.33
N LEU A 40 -9.70 3.99 -5.49
CA LEU A 40 -10.32 2.87 -4.75
C LEU A 40 -11.46 3.34 -3.84
N ARG A 41 -11.28 4.45 -3.11
CA ARG A 41 -12.33 5.02 -2.26
C ARG A 41 -13.56 5.51 -3.04
N GLN A 42 -13.37 5.92 -4.30
CA GLN A 42 -14.48 6.33 -5.16
C GLN A 42 -15.22 5.13 -5.75
N GLN A 43 -14.50 4.07 -6.11
CA GLN A 43 -15.10 2.89 -6.74
C GLN A 43 -15.70 1.90 -5.74
N ILE A 44 -15.14 1.84 -4.53
CA ILE A 44 -15.51 0.87 -3.50
C ILE A 44 -15.63 1.62 -2.15
N PRO A 45 -16.66 2.46 -1.99
CA PRO A 45 -16.79 3.35 -0.84
C PRO A 45 -17.05 2.61 0.48
N ASP A 46 -17.62 1.41 0.42
CA ASP A 46 -17.93 0.58 1.61
C ASP A 46 -16.69 -0.09 2.21
N GLU A 47 -15.55 -0.05 1.51
CA GLU A 47 -14.31 -0.68 1.94
C GLU A 47 -13.32 0.34 2.49
N THR A 48 -12.56 -0.10 3.50
CA THR A 48 -11.56 0.76 4.14
C THR A 48 -10.19 0.50 3.54
N PHE A 49 -9.59 1.55 2.98
CA PHE A 49 -8.25 1.50 2.41
C PHE A 49 -7.30 2.47 3.11
N ALA A 50 -6.03 2.07 3.23
CA ALA A 50 -4.96 2.84 3.84
C ALA A 50 -3.66 2.74 3.03
N ILE A 51 -2.81 3.76 3.16
CA ILE A 51 -1.43 3.73 2.69
C ILE A 51 -0.53 3.44 3.89
N ILE A 52 0.37 2.48 3.74
CA ILE A 52 1.38 2.09 4.72
C ILE A 52 2.76 2.35 4.12
N PHE A 53 3.68 2.83 4.93
CA PHE A 53 5.09 2.89 4.57
C PHE A 53 5.79 1.59 5.04
N ASP A 54 6.14 0.73 4.11
CA ASP A 54 6.80 -0.57 4.32
C ASP A 54 8.25 -0.45 3.82
N CYS A 55 9.10 0.19 4.64
CA CYS A 55 10.54 0.23 4.38
C CYS A 55 11.16 -1.04 4.94
N PRO A 56 11.75 -1.92 4.09
CA PRO A 56 12.51 -3.05 4.61
C PRO A 56 13.66 -2.51 5.49
N PRO A 57 13.97 -3.17 6.61
CA PRO A 57 15.05 -2.73 7.48
C PRO A 57 16.33 -2.58 6.65
N SER A 58 16.94 -1.40 6.72
CA SER A 58 18.30 -1.19 6.27
C SER A 58 19.16 -2.13 7.11
N ASN A 59 19.77 -3.15 6.49
CA ASN A 59 20.80 -3.96 7.16
C ASN A 59 21.94 -3.00 7.55
N LEU A 60 21.94 -2.54 8.80
CA LEU A 60 23.09 -1.93 9.47
C LEU A 60 24.00 -3.03 10.00
#